data_AF-A0AAU2VPX6-F1
#
_entry.id   AF-A0AAU2VPX6-F1
#
_cell.length_a   1.000
_cell.length_b   1.000
_cell.length_c   1.000
_cell.angle_alpha   90.00
_cell.angle_beta   90.00
_cell.angle_gamma   90.00
#
_symmetry.space_group_name_H-M   'P 1'
#
loop_
_entity.id
_entity.type
_entity.pdbx_description
1 polymer ?
#
loop_
_entity_poly.entity_id
_entity_poly.type
_entity_poly.pdbx_seq_one_letter_code
_entity_poly.pdbx_strand_id
1 'polypeptide(L)'
;MASRVDELVQQLDGGAEEPMDARAELIHIGRSAVPAIIEGLPSLGSFGRMTAIEVFEALRDVRCGPALIGLPTIPGPEMAPQMPGSRPEGALPSF
;
A
#
# COMPACT_ATOMS: atom_id res chain seq x y z
N MET A 1 11.82 -15.49 -15.83
CA MET A 1 10.61 -16.16 -15.33
C MET A 1 10.41 -15.65 -13.92
N ALA A 2 9.34 -14.91 -13.67
CA ALA A 2 9.00 -14.49 -12.31
C ALA A 2 8.68 -15.75 -11.49
N SER A 3 9.15 -15.79 -10.25
CA SER A 3 8.76 -16.86 -9.33
C SER A 3 7.28 -16.70 -8.99
N ARG A 4 6.57 -17.79 -8.66
CA ARG A 4 5.19 -17.74 -8.16
C ARG A 4 5.04 -16.72 -7.02
N VAL A 5 6.07 -16.58 -6.18
CA VAL A 5 6.09 -15.59 -5.09
C VAL A 5 6.10 -14.15 -5.60
N ASP A 6 6.79 -13.86 -6.70
CA ASP A 6 6.83 -12.52 -7.28
C ASP A 6 5.46 -12.13 -7.86
N GLU A 7 4.77 -13.08 -8.49
CA GLU A 7 3.39 -12.89 -8.98
C GLU A 7 2.43 -12.61 -7.83
N LEU A 8 2.51 -13.39 -6.74
CA LEU A 8 1.72 -13.16 -5.53
C LEU A 8 1.99 -11.79 -4.91
N VAL A 9 3.26 -11.35 -4.92
CA VAL A 9 3.61 -10.01 -4.44
C VAL A 9 2.94 -8.92 -5.29
N GLN A 10 2.94 -9.05 -6.62
CA GLN A 10 2.22 -8.09 -7.49
C GLN A 10 0.70 -8.13 -7.27
N GLN A 11 0.13 -9.30 -7.01
CA GLN A 11 -1.30 -9.46 -6.74
C GLN A 11 -1.76 -8.81 -5.43
N LEU A 12 -0.85 -8.46 -4.51
CA LEU A 12 -1.18 -7.66 -3.33
C LEU A 12 -1.77 -6.28 -3.69
N ASP A 13 -1.45 -5.76 -4.87
CA ASP A 13 -1.97 -4.49 -5.39
C ASP A 13 -3.17 -4.70 -6.36
N GLY A 14 -3.68 -5.94 -6.45
CA GLY A 14 -4.78 -6.35 -7.32
C GLY A 14 -6.17 -5.90 -6.85
N GLY A 15 -7.20 -6.27 -7.60
CA GLY A 15 -8.58 -5.85 -7.33
C GLY A 15 -9.31 -6.74 -6.31
N ALA A 16 -9.88 -6.13 -5.28
CA ALA A 16 -10.80 -6.63 -4.22
C ALA A 16 -10.61 -8.05 -3.65
N GLU A 17 -10.64 -9.11 -4.48
CA GLU A 17 -10.47 -10.50 -4.04
C GLU A 17 -9.03 -11.01 -4.25
N GLU A 18 -8.34 -10.58 -5.32
CA GLU A 18 -6.96 -11.00 -5.62
C GLU A 18 -5.96 -10.74 -4.47
N PRO A 19 -6.01 -9.58 -3.77
CA PRO A 19 -5.07 -9.30 -2.69
C PRO A 19 -5.24 -10.19 -1.47
N MET A 20 -6.47 -10.63 -1.17
CA MET A 20 -6.77 -11.47 -0.01
C MET A 20 -6.28 -12.91 -0.24
N ASP A 21 -6.49 -13.45 -1.44
CA ASP A 21 -5.98 -14.76 -1.83
C ASP A 21 -4.45 -14.77 -1.88
N ALA A 22 -3.85 -13.73 -2.49
CA ALA A 22 -2.40 -13.59 -2.55
C ALA A 22 -1.78 -13.48 -1.15
N ARG A 23 -2.42 -12.72 -0.25
CA ARG A 23 -2.02 -12.63 1.16
C ARG A 23 -2.09 -13.99 1.85
N ALA A 24 -3.18 -14.72 1.70
CA ALA A 24 -3.34 -16.03 2.32
C ALA A 24 -2.27 -17.02 1.83
N GLU A 25 -1.98 -17.01 0.52
CA GLU A 25 -0.97 -17.89 -0.08
C GLU A 25 0.45 -17.51 0.38
N LEU A 26 0.79 -16.21 0.45
CA LEU A 26 2.09 -15.76 0.98
C LEU A 26 2.27 -16.12 2.46
N ILE A 27 1.22 -16.04 3.27
CA ILE A 27 1.24 -16.50 4.68
C ILE A 27 1.44 -18.01 4.75
N HIS A 28 0.80 -18.77 3.86
CA HIS A 28 0.94 -20.23 3.79
C HIS A 28 2.36 -20.66 3.38
N ILE A 29 2.95 -19.98 2.40
CA ILE A 29 4.37 -20.17 2.00
C ILE A 29 5.29 -19.86 3.19
N GLY A 30 4.94 -18.84 3.97
CA GLY A 30 5.59 -18.54 5.22
C GLY A 30 6.86 -17.71 5.06
N ARG A 31 7.81 -17.89 5.98
CA ARG A 31 9.03 -17.06 6.08
C ARG A 31 9.93 -17.11 4.84
N SER A 32 9.80 -18.12 3.98
CA SER A 32 10.54 -18.19 2.71
C SER A 32 10.11 -17.12 1.70
N ALA A 33 8.88 -16.58 1.81
CA ALA A 33 8.40 -15.49 0.95
C ALA A 33 8.93 -14.11 1.35
N VAL A 34 9.41 -13.94 2.60
CA VAL A 34 9.82 -12.63 3.15
C VAL A 34 10.82 -11.87 2.29
N PRO A 35 11.90 -12.48 1.76
CA PRO A 35 12.85 -11.75 0.90
C PRO A 35 12.19 -11.17 -0.35
N ALA A 36 11.34 -11.95 -1.03
CA ALA A 36 10.66 -11.50 -2.24
C ALA A 36 9.64 -10.39 -1.97
N ILE A 37 8.92 -10.46 -0.84
CA ILE A 37 8.00 -9.38 -0.44
C ILE A 37 8.78 -8.09 -0.16
N ILE A 38 9.93 -8.17 0.53
CA ILE A 38 10.80 -7.01 0.80
C ILE A 38 11.33 -6.40 -0.51
N GLU A 39 11.76 -7.23 -1.45
CA GLU A 39 12.27 -6.78 -2.75
C GLU A 39 11.18 -6.16 -3.62
N GLY A 40 9.94 -6.68 -3.57
CA GLY A 40 8.81 -6.19 -4.36
C GLY A 40 8.07 -5.00 -3.76
N LEU A 41 8.22 -4.73 -2.46
CA LEU A 41 7.57 -3.63 -1.73
C LEU A 41 7.63 -2.24 -2.42
N PRO A 42 8.76 -1.82 -3.01
CA PRO A 42 8.85 -0.55 -3.73
C PRO A 42 7.91 -0.46 -4.95
N SER A 43 7.60 -1.61 -5.58
CA SER A 43 6.74 -1.69 -6.76
C SER A 43 5.24 -1.64 -6.46
N LEU A 44 4.85 -1.84 -5.20
CA LEU A 44 3.45 -1.82 -4.78
C LEU A 44 2.94 -0.40 -4.54
N GLY A 45 1.68 -0.15 -4.87
CA GLY A 45 0.91 1.01 -4.46
C GLY A 45 0.57 1.02 -2.97
N SER A 46 -0.10 2.08 -2.51
CA SER A 46 -0.43 2.26 -1.09
C SER A 46 -1.27 1.13 -0.51
N PHE A 47 -2.17 0.55 -1.32
CA PHE A 47 -2.99 -0.59 -0.91
C PHE A 47 -2.14 -1.87 -0.81
N GLY A 48 -1.39 -2.24 -1.85
CA GLY A 48 -0.51 -3.41 -1.79
C GLY A 48 0.53 -3.35 -0.68
N ARG A 49 1.05 -2.15 -0.34
CA ARG A 49 1.94 -1.96 0.82
C ARG A 49 1.24 -2.22 2.15
N MET A 50 -0.03 -1.81 2.31
CA MET A 50 -0.82 -2.14 3.49
C MET A 50 -1.01 -3.65 3.61
N THR A 51 -1.40 -4.32 2.53
CA THR A 51 -1.58 -5.77 2.50
C THR A 51 -0.27 -6.51 2.80
N ALA A 52 0.87 -6.01 2.32
CA ALA A 52 2.19 -6.56 2.64
C ALA A 52 2.55 -6.44 4.13
N ILE A 53 2.16 -5.34 4.79
CA ILE A 53 2.31 -5.17 6.25
C ILE A 53 1.52 -6.25 6.99
N GLU A 54 0.27 -6.52 6.59
CA GLU A 54 -0.55 -7.57 7.22
C GLU A 54 0.08 -8.97 7.07
N VAL A 55 0.75 -9.26 5.95
CA VAL A 55 1.52 -10.49 5.78
C VAL A 55 2.69 -10.52 6.77
N PHE A 56 3.44 -9.43 6.91
CA PHE A 56 4.55 -9.36 7.86
C PHE A 56 4.13 -9.53 9.31
N GLU A 57 3.01 -8.95 9.71
CA GLU A 57 2.41 -9.13 11.03
C GLU A 57 2.05 -10.59 11.29
N ALA A 58 1.48 -11.29 10.29
CA ALA A 58 1.15 -12.70 10.41
C ALA A 58 2.41 -13.59 10.52
N LEU A 59 3.47 -13.28 9.76
CA LEU A 59 4.70 -14.09 9.71
C LEU A 59 5.61 -13.89 10.93
N ARG A 60 5.54 -12.73 11.59
CA ARG A 60 6.34 -12.37 12.77
C ARG A 60 7.85 -12.64 12.58
N ASP A 61 8.36 -12.33 11.40
CA ASP A 61 9.77 -12.53 11.04
C ASP A 61 10.60 -11.28 11.36
N VAL A 62 11.78 -11.46 11.96
CA VAL A 62 12.68 -10.35 12.33
C VAL A 62 13.18 -9.57 11.11
N ARG A 63 13.23 -10.21 9.93
CA ARG A 63 13.68 -9.59 8.69
C ARG A 63 12.69 -8.53 8.18
N CYS A 64 11.45 -8.54 8.65
CA CYS A 64 10.47 -7.52 8.29
C CYS A 64 10.76 -6.15 8.95
N GLY A 65 11.51 -6.12 10.05
CA GLY A 65 11.75 -4.90 10.84
C GLY A 65 12.30 -3.72 10.03
N PRO A 66 13.42 -3.87 9.29
CA PRO A 66 13.96 -2.79 8.47
C PRO A 66 13.00 -2.34 7.36
N ALA A 67 12.25 -3.27 6.75
CA ALA A 67 11.29 -2.96 5.70
C ALA A 67 10.13 -2.11 6.23
N LEU A 68 9.63 -2.41 7.43
CA LEU A 68 8.57 -1.65 8.09
C LEU A 68 9.01 -0.24 8.50
N ILE A 69 10.27 -0.06 8.91
CA ILE A 69 10.83 1.25 9.28
C ILE A 69 11.00 2.15 8.04
N GLY A 70 11.36 1.56 6.90
CA GLY A 70 11.61 2.28 5.65
C GLY A 70 10.35 2.65 4.86
N LEU A 71 9.18 2.14 5.25
CA LEU A 71 7.92 2.51 4.60
C LEU A 71 7.60 3.97 4.94
N PRO A 72 7.47 4.87 3.93
CA PRO A 72 7.00 6.20 4.22
C PRO A 72 5.63 6.07 4.88
N THR A 73 5.44 6.71 6.04
CA THR A 73 4.12 6.92 6.65
C THR A 73 3.20 7.33 5.52
N ILE A 74 2.12 6.56 5.33
CA ILE A 74 1.08 6.92 4.37
C ILE A 74 0.75 8.39 4.64
N PRO A 75 0.86 9.30 3.66
CA PRO A 75 0.41 10.65 3.88
C PRO A 75 -1.08 10.52 4.25
N GLY A 76 -1.41 10.75 5.53
CA GLY A 76 -2.78 11.01 5.94
C GLY A 76 -3.31 12.14 5.07
N PRO A 77 -4.62 12.18 4.76
CA PRO A 77 -5.19 12.96 3.68
C PRO A 77 -4.56 14.35 3.63
N GLU A 78 -3.58 14.49 2.73
CA GLU A 78 -2.81 15.69 2.59
C GLU A 78 -3.83 16.71 2.11
N MET A 79 -4.13 17.66 3.01
CA MET A 79 -5.03 18.77 2.76
C MET A 79 -4.71 19.30 1.37
N ALA A 80 -5.60 19.02 0.41
CA ALA A 80 -5.42 19.40 -0.98
C ALA A 80 -4.97 20.86 -1.03
N PRO A 81 -3.99 21.23 -1.88
CA PRO A 81 -3.58 22.62 -2.01
C PRO A 81 -4.83 23.45 -2.30
N GLN A 82 -5.20 24.29 -1.33
CA GLN A 82 -6.37 25.15 -1.41
C GLN A 82 -6.24 25.98 -2.68
N MET A 83 -7.16 25.78 -3.62
CA MET A 83 -7.31 26.61 -4.80
C MET A 83 -7.38 28.09 -4.36
N PRO A 84 -6.55 28.99 -4.90
CA PRO A 84 -6.53 30.36 -4.44
C PRO A 84 -7.80 31.09 -4.88
N GLY A 85 -8.64 31.42 -3.90
CA GLY A 85 -9.50 32.59 -3.87
C GLY A 85 -10.43 32.81 -5.06
N SER A 86 -11.57 32.12 -5.12
CA SER A 86 -12.77 32.67 -5.74
C SER A 86 -13.46 33.61 -4.73
N ARG A 87 -13.13 34.89 -4.87
CA ARG A 87 -13.79 36.05 -4.24
C ARG A 87 -15.33 35.90 -4.35
N PRO A 88 -16.13 36.13 -3.30
CA PRO A 88 -17.55 36.35 -3.52
C PRO A 88 -17.69 37.76 -4.12
N GLU A 89 -17.93 37.82 -5.42
CA GLU A 89 -18.34 39.05 -6.06
C GLU A 89 -19.74 39.41 -5.54
N GLY A 90 -19.79 40.44 -4.70
CA GLY A 90 -21.03 41.00 -4.22
C GLY A 90 -21.83 41.55 -5.40
N ALA A 91 -22.89 40.85 -5.78
CA ALA A 91 -23.99 41.42 -6.53
C ALA A 91 -25.15 41.67 -5.55
N LEU A 92 -25.22 42.89 -5.05
CA LEU A 92 -26.42 43.41 -4.40
C LEU A 92 -27.55 43.49 -5.45
N PRO A 93 -28.80 43.18 -5.11
CA PRO A 93 -29.93 43.38 -6.01
C PRO A 93 -30.23 44.88 -6.13
N SER A 94 -30.32 45.37 -7.36
CA SER A 94 -30.82 46.71 -7.67
C SER A 94 -32.29 46.83 -7.23
N PHE A 95 -32.60 47.86 -6.42
CA PHE A 95 -33.95 48.40 -6.24
C PHE A 95 -34.09 49.69 -7.06
#